data_AF-A0A7K2J4X7-F1
#
_entry.id   AF-A0A7K2J4X7-F1
#
_cell.length_a   1.000
_cell.length_b   1.000
_cell.length_c   1.000
_cell.angle_alpha   90.00
_cell.angle_beta   90.00
_cell.angle_gamma   90.00
#
_symmetry.space_group_name_H-M   'P 1'
#
loop_
_entity.id
_entity.type
_entity.pdbx_description
1 polymer ?
#
loop_
_entity_poly.entity_id
_entity_poly.type
_entity_poly.pdbx_seq_one_letter_code
_entity_poly.pdbx_strand_id
1 'polypeptide(L)'
;DVFGSGGGARVAEGLTRTVGAEVPVLGAIPIDVRLREGGDEGKPVVLSDPDSPAGSALRAIARKLGGRQRGLSGMSLGITPRNKF
;
A
#
# COMPACT_ATOMS: atom_id res chain seq x y z
N ASP A 1 -20.97 -5.99 5.17
CA ASP A 1 -20.52 -4.62 4.88
C ASP A 1 -21.52 -3.98 3.93
N VAL A 2 -21.95 -2.74 4.20
CA VAL A 2 -23.02 -2.05 3.45
C VAL A 2 -22.58 -1.71 2.03
N PHE A 3 -21.28 -1.49 1.83
CA PHE A 3 -20.70 -1.10 0.54
C PHE A 3 -20.03 -2.27 -0.21
N GLY A 4 -20.18 -3.50 0.31
CA GLY A 4 -19.50 -4.69 -0.21
C GLY A 4 -18.00 -4.71 0.09
N SER A 5 -17.33 -5.79 -0.32
CA SER A 5 -15.90 -6.00 -0.06
C SER A 5 -15.20 -6.67 -1.25
N GLY A 6 -13.86 -6.72 -1.20
CA GLY A 6 -13.04 -7.48 -2.15
C GLY A 6 -12.79 -6.82 -3.51
N GLY A 7 -13.34 -5.62 -3.77
CA GLY A 7 -13.08 -4.88 -5.00
C GLY A 7 -11.59 -4.60 -5.24
N GLY A 8 -10.88 -4.17 -4.19
CA GLY A 8 -9.43 -3.95 -4.27
C GLY A 8 -8.63 -5.21 -4.62
N ALA A 9 -9.02 -6.37 -4.06
CA ALA A 9 -8.36 -7.65 -4.36
C ALA A 9 -8.56 -8.07 -5.83
N ARG A 10 -9.79 -7.92 -6.36
CA ARG A 10 -10.08 -8.20 -7.77
C ARG A 10 -9.30 -7.28 -8.73
N VAL A 11 -9.17 -5.99 -8.40
CA VAL A 11 -8.38 -5.05 -9.21
C VAL A 11 -6.89 -5.40 -9.15
N ALA A 12 -6.37 -5.69 -7.97
CA ALA A 12 -4.98 -6.11 -7.77
C ALA A 12 -4.62 -7.37 -8.57
N GLU A 13 -5.49 -8.38 -8.59
CA GLU A 13 -5.33 -9.59 -9.39
C GLU A 13 -5.29 -9.27 -10.90
N GLY A 14 -6.22 -8.44 -11.39
CA GLY A 14 -6.26 -8.02 -12.78
C GLY A 14 -5.02 -7.24 -13.21
N LEU A 15 -4.54 -6.33 -12.35
CA LEU A 15 -3.32 -5.58 -12.58
C LEU A 15 -2.10 -6.50 -12.59
N THR A 16 -2.00 -7.44 -11.64
CA THR A 16 -0.90 -8.41 -11.57
C THR A 16 -0.77 -9.18 -12.89
N ARG A 17 -1.89 -9.66 -13.44
CA ARG A 17 -1.91 -10.33 -14.75
C ARG A 17 -1.50 -9.43 -15.91
N THR A 18 -1.85 -8.15 -15.85
CA THR A 18 -1.62 -7.18 -16.94
C THR A 18 -0.18 -6.69 -16.99
N VAL A 19 0.40 -6.40 -15.82
CA VAL A 19 1.76 -5.84 -15.72
C VAL A 19 2.84 -6.92 -15.61
N GLY A 20 2.46 -8.17 -15.37
CA GLY A 20 3.41 -9.29 -15.25
C GLY A 20 4.25 -9.26 -13.97
N ALA A 21 3.86 -8.45 -12.99
CA ALA A 21 4.50 -8.32 -11.69
C ALA A 21 3.42 -8.28 -10.60
N GLU A 22 3.75 -8.73 -9.39
CA GLU A 22 2.82 -8.73 -8.25
C GLU A 22 2.37 -7.30 -7.93
N VAL A 23 1.04 -7.09 -7.89
CA VAL A 23 0.42 -5.84 -7.46
C VAL A 23 -0.34 -6.11 -6.16
N PRO A 24 0.23 -5.82 -4.99
CA PRO A 24 -0.39 -6.15 -3.71
C PRO A 24 -1.48 -5.14 -3.31
N VAL A 25 -2.51 -5.61 -2.61
CA VAL A 25 -3.41 -4.72 -1.87
C VAL A 25 -2.70 -4.20 -0.62
N LEU A 26 -2.50 -2.89 -0.54
CA LEU A 26 -1.77 -2.28 0.58
C LEU A 26 -2.58 -2.26 1.88
N GLY A 27 -3.91 -2.12 1.78
CA GLY A 27 -4.83 -2.16 2.91
C GLY A 27 -6.26 -1.85 2.50
N ALA A 28 -7.16 -1.93 3.48
CA ALA A 28 -8.55 -1.50 3.37
C ALA A 28 -8.82 -0.51 4.50
N ILE A 29 -9.40 0.65 4.16
CA ILE A 29 -9.76 1.68 5.14
C ILE A 29 -11.23 1.48 5.51
N PRO A 30 -11.57 1.27 6.80
CA PRO A 30 -12.96 1.17 7.21
C PRO A 30 -13.70 2.49 7.00
N ILE A 31 -15.01 2.42 6.77
CA ILE A 31 -15.86 3.60 6.73
C ILE A 31 -15.85 4.25 8.12
N ASP A 32 -15.35 5.48 8.19
CA ASP A 32 -15.22 6.23 9.43
C ASP A 32 -15.60 7.69 9.18
N VAL A 33 -16.60 8.19 9.91
CA VAL A 33 -17.11 9.56 9.75
C VAL A 33 -16.02 10.59 10.08
N ARG A 34 -15.15 10.28 11.07
CA ARG A 34 -14.04 11.16 11.47
C ARG A 34 -13.03 11.36 10.33
N LEU A 35 -12.81 10.32 9.51
CA LEU A 35 -11.94 10.42 8.34
C LEU A 35 -12.50 11.39 7.30
N ARG A 36 -13.81 11.32 7.03
CA ARG A 36 -14.48 12.24 6.10
C ARG A 36 -14.42 13.69 6.63
N GLU A 37 -14.87 13.91 7.86
CA GLU A 37 -14.92 15.24 8.47
C GLU A 37 -13.54 15.86 8.62
N GLY A 38 -12.56 15.08 9.07
CA GLY A 38 -11.18 15.52 9.14
C GLY A 38 -10.58 15.86 7.77
N GLY A 39 -11.02 15.19 6.70
CA GLY A 39 -10.67 15.55 5.33
C GLY A 39 -11.28 16.88 4.90
N ASP A 40 -12.59 17.05 5.14
CA ASP A 40 -13.35 18.26 4.79
C ASP A 40 -12.84 19.50 5.55
N GLU A 41 -12.47 19.35 6.83
CA GLU A 41 -11.96 20.43 7.68
C GLU A 41 -10.46 20.73 7.53
N GLY A 42 -9.72 19.90 6.77
CA GLY A 42 -8.26 20.00 6.69
C GLY A 42 -7.52 19.57 7.98
N LYS A 43 -8.15 18.71 8.80
CA LYS A 43 -7.58 18.10 10.02
C LYS A 43 -7.53 16.57 9.86
N PRO A 44 -6.52 16.02 9.17
CA PRO A 44 -6.48 14.60 8.82
C PRO A 44 -6.60 13.68 10.04
N VAL A 45 -7.39 12.61 9.93
CA VAL A 45 -7.63 11.66 11.03
C VAL A 45 -6.34 11.02 11.57
N VAL A 46 -5.33 10.86 10.71
CA VAL A 46 -4.02 10.34 11.14
C VAL A 46 -3.30 11.26 12.13
N LEU A 47 -3.65 12.55 12.19
CA LEU A 47 -3.12 13.51 13.15
C LEU A 47 -4.08 13.73 14.32
N SER A 48 -5.38 13.86 14.05
CA SER A 48 -6.39 14.20 15.07
C SER A 48 -6.87 12.99 15.90
N ASP A 49 -6.96 11.80 15.30
CA ASP A 49 -7.36 10.55 15.95
C ASP A 49 -6.51 9.38 15.42
N PRO A 50 -5.22 9.32 15.80
CA PRO A 50 -4.26 8.38 15.23
C PRO A 50 -4.58 6.91 15.52
N ASP A 51 -5.30 6.64 16.62
CA ASP A 51 -5.63 5.30 17.10
C ASP A 51 -7.01 4.82 16.60
N SER A 52 -7.80 5.69 15.95
CA SER A 52 -9.01 5.29 15.23
C SER A 52 -8.73 4.13 14.24
N PRO A 53 -9.74 3.30 13.90
CA PRO A 53 -9.58 2.24 12.92
C PRO A 53 -9.04 2.74 11.57
N ALA A 54 -9.55 3.89 11.08
CA ALA A 54 -9.08 4.51 9.85
C ALA A 54 -7.65 5.07 9.96
N GLY A 55 -7.33 5.75 11.07
CA GLY A 55 -6.00 6.28 11.35
C GLY A 55 -4.93 5.18 11.43
N SER A 56 -5.23 4.12 12.17
CA SER A 56 -4.38 2.92 12.28
C SER A 56 -4.15 2.23 10.93
N ALA A 57 -5.20 2.07 10.13
CA ALA A 57 -5.11 1.45 8.80
C ALA A 57 -4.27 2.30 7.82
N LEU A 58 -4.47 3.61 7.78
CA LEU A 58 -3.66 4.52 6.96
C LEU A 58 -2.18 4.50 7.37
N ARG A 59 -1.89 4.52 8.68
CA ARG A 59 -0.51 4.38 9.19
C ARG A 59 0.12 3.06 8.79
N ALA A 60 -0.64 1.96 8.79
CA ALA A 60 -0.15 0.66 8.34
C ALA A 60 0.17 0.65 6.84
N ILE A 61 -0.68 1.26 6.00
CA ILE A 61 -0.42 1.44 4.56
C ILE A 61 0.85 2.28 4.35
N ALA A 62 0.99 3.41 5.05
CA ALA A 62 2.15 4.27 4.94
C ALA A 62 3.46 3.54 5.28
N ARG A 63 3.46 2.67 6.31
CA ARG A 63 4.62 1.82 6.64
C ARG A 63 5.01 0.87 5.52
N LYS A 64 4.04 0.27 4.82
CA LYS A 64 4.30 -0.61 3.67
C LYS A 64 4.91 0.16 2.49
N LEU A 65 4.42 1.38 2.24
CA LEU A 65 4.90 2.25 1.16
C LEU A 65 6.30 2.83 1.43
N GLY A 66 6.57 3.23 2.68
CA GLY A 66 7.84 3.84 3.06
C GLY A 66 9.02 2.86 3.11
N GLY A 67 8.75 1.55 3.08
CA GLY A 67 9.78 0.53 3.06
C GLY A 67 10.52 0.52 1.72
N ARG A 68 11.77 1.01 1.70
CA ARG A 68 12.64 0.86 0.52
C ARG A 68 13.20 -0.55 0.51
N GLN A 69 12.97 -1.31 -0.57
CA GLN A 69 13.67 -2.58 -0.73
C GLN A 69 15.17 -2.33 -0.78
N ARG A 70 15.93 -3.16 -0.07
CA ARG A 70 17.39 -3.05 -0.02
C ARG A 70 17.93 -3.16 -1.45
N GLY A 71 18.77 -2.22 -1.85
CA GLY A 71 19.38 -2.25 -3.17
C GLY A 71 20.24 -3.49 -3.36
N LEU A 72 20.31 -3.97 -4.61
CA LEU A 72 21.19 -5.09 -5.01
C LEU A 72 22.66 -4.65 -5.17
N SER A 73 22.94 -3.35 -5.07
CA SER A 73 24.30 -2.79 -5.11
C SER A 73 25.18 -3.42 -4.02
N GLY A 74 26.29 -4.05 -4.44
CA GLY A 74 27.22 -4.71 -3.52
C GLY A 74 26.78 -6.11 -3.06
N MET A 75 25.68 -6.65 -3.56
CA MET A 75 25.26 -8.02 -3.29
C MET A 75 25.85 -8.97 -4.35
N SER A 76 26.43 -10.11 -3.92
CA SER A 76 26.82 -11.16 -4.86
C SER A 76 25.56 -11.83 -5.39
N LEU A 77 25.27 -11.64 -6.68
CA LEU A 77 24.05 -12.11 -7.32
C LEU A 77 24.16 -13.54 -7.87
N GLY A 78 25.31 -14.20 -7.75
CA GLY A 78 25.52 -15.56 -8.27
C GLY A 78 25.36 -15.69 -9.79
N ILE A 79 25.39 -14.56 -10.52
CA ILE A 79 25.30 -14.50 -11.97
C ILE A 79 26.65 -14.10 -12.56
N THR A 80 27.08 -14.80 -13.61
CA THR A 80 28.28 -14.44 -14.37
C THR A 80 27.87 -13.57 -15.55
N PRO A 81 28.37 -12.32 -15.67
CA PRO A 81 28.08 -11.49 -16.83
C PRO A 81 28.61 -12.17 -18.10
N ARG A 82 27.76 -12.38 -19.11
CA ARG A 82 28.26 -12.73 -20.45
C ARG A 82 28.79 -11.46 -21.09
N ASN A 83 30.11 -11.36 -21.19
CA ASN A 83 30.75 -10.26 -21.89
C ASN A 83 30.37 -10.34 -23.38
N LYS A 84 29.87 -9.24 -23.95
CA LYS A 84 29.67 -9.08 -25.40
C LYS A 84 30.90 -8.38 -25.98
N PHE A 85 32.00 -9.12 -26.12
CA PHE A 85 33.11 -8.80 -27.01
C PHE A 85 33.65 -10.11 -27.57
#